data_AF-A0A1U8LN02-F1
#
_entry.id   AF-A0A1U8LN02-F1
#
_cell.length_a   1.000
_cell.length_b   1.000
_cell.length_c   1.000
_cell.angle_alpha   90.00
_cell.angle_beta   90.00
_cell.angle_gamma   90.00
#
_symmetry.space_group_name_H-M   'P 1'
#
loop_
_entity.id
_entity.type
_entity.pdbx_description
1 polymer ?
#
loop_
_entity_poly.entity_id
_entity_poly.type
_entity_poly.pdbx_seq_one_letter_code
_entity_poly.pdbx_strand_id
1 'polypeptide(L)'
;MSGVSESNVSSQASRGTKRKWVPEKDAALVSCMVDLHNVGTFNVDTGFKASYLNELEKMLENVLPNTMLKAKPNIELRIRLLKRDWSIVYDMLNGQNNSGFGWDEHRQLVVAEDAVWNSYLNSHKEAGQFRHRSFPYYDQLTAIYARDRATGKDA
;
A
#
# COMPACT_ATOMS: atom_id res chain seq x y z
N MET A 1 -15.93 47.41 41.37
CA MET A 1 -16.52 46.18 40.80
C MET A 1 -16.33 46.30 39.29
N SER A 2 -15.20 45.82 38.77
CA SER A 2 -15.00 44.42 38.30
C SER A 2 -16.02 44.08 37.20
N GLY A 3 -15.64 43.84 35.95
CA GLY A 3 -14.29 43.68 35.40
C GLY A 3 -14.25 43.73 33.87
N VAL A 4 -13.02 43.83 33.37
CA VAL A 4 -12.61 43.52 31.99
C VAL A 4 -12.65 42.00 31.79
N SER A 5 -12.90 41.52 30.57
CA SER A 5 -12.30 40.33 29.89
C SER A 5 -13.21 39.90 28.72
N GLU A 6 -12.79 39.41 27.57
CA GLU A 6 -11.51 39.21 26.88
C GLU A 6 -11.90 38.89 25.42
N SER A 7 -11.08 39.30 24.48
CA SER A 7 -11.16 38.88 23.08
C SER A 7 -10.89 37.39 22.94
N ASN A 8 -11.56 36.72 22.00
CA ASN A 8 -10.97 35.53 21.38
C ASN A 8 -11.29 35.49 19.88
N VAL A 9 -10.35 36.06 19.12
CA VAL A 9 -10.12 35.73 17.72
C VAL A 9 -9.74 34.25 17.69
N SER A 10 -10.65 33.38 17.27
CA SER A 10 -10.28 31.99 16.98
C SER A 10 -9.50 31.99 15.67
N SER A 11 -8.18 31.96 15.84
CA SER A 11 -7.16 31.81 14.84
C SER A 11 -7.48 30.62 13.93
N GLN A 12 -7.47 30.88 12.62
CA GLN A 12 -7.37 29.86 11.58
C GLN A 12 -6.16 28.98 11.88
N ALA A 13 -6.41 27.82 12.49
CA ALA A 13 -5.48 26.71 12.41
C ALA A 13 -5.53 26.22 10.96
N SER A 14 -4.53 26.62 10.17
CA SER A 14 -4.21 25.98 8.90
C SER A 14 -4.04 24.49 9.18
N ARG A 15 -5.11 23.73 8.92
CA ARG A 15 -5.01 22.27 8.82
C ARG A 15 -4.10 22.01 7.65
N GLY A 16 -2.81 21.87 7.93
CA GLY A 16 -1.79 21.55 6.94
C GLY A 16 -2.35 20.45 6.05
N THR A 17 -2.42 20.75 4.76
CA THR A 17 -2.81 19.81 3.71
C THR A 17 -1.98 18.54 3.93
N LYS A 18 -2.57 17.52 4.55
CA LYS A 18 -2.00 16.18 4.62
C LYS A 18 -1.74 15.80 3.17
N ARG A 19 -0.46 15.84 2.74
CA ARG A 19 -0.07 15.53 1.36
C ARG A 19 -0.57 14.12 1.07
N LYS A 20 -1.70 14.04 0.36
CA LYS A 20 -2.37 12.79 0.03
C LYS A 20 -1.48 12.05 -0.96
N TRP A 21 -1.24 10.77 -0.73
CA TRP A 21 -0.67 9.90 -1.76
C TRP A 21 -1.67 9.88 -2.92
N VAL A 22 -1.18 10.21 -4.11
CA VAL A 22 -1.94 10.20 -5.36
C VAL A 22 -1.46 9.02 -6.19
N PRO A 23 -2.28 8.49 -7.12
CA PRO A 23 -1.94 7.29 -7.90
C PRO A 23 -0.58 7.37 -8.60
N GLU A 24 -0.17 8.56 -9.04
CA GLU A 24 1.11 8.80 -9.71
C GLU A 24 2.30 8.54 -8.77
N LYS A 25 2.19 8.94 -7.50
CA LYS A 25 3.24 8.69 -6.49
C LYS A 25 3.31 7.22 -6.12
N ASP A 26 2.17 6.56 -6.07
CA ASP A 26 2.10 5.12 -5.80
C ASP A 26 2.71 4.32 -6.94
N ALA A 27 2.40 4.67 -8.18
CA ALA A 27 2.99 4.06 -9.36
C ALA A 27 4.52 4.23 -9.38
N ALA A 28 5.02 5.44 -9.13
CA ALA A 28 6.46 5.70 -9.05
C ALA A 28 7.14 4.90 -7.93
N LEU A 29 6.52 4.82 -6.74
CA LEU A 29 7.05 4.04 -5.62
C LEU A 29 7.12 2.56 -5.97
N VAL A 30 6.05 1.98 -6.52
CA VAL A 30 6.02 0.56 -6.90
C VAL A 30 7.02 0.27 -8.01
N SER A 31 7.17 1.16 -9.01
CA SER A 31 8.20 1.03 -10.04
C SER A 31 9.60 1.00 -9.44
N CYS A 32 9.93 1.94 -8.53
CA CYS A 32 11.23 1.96 -7.86
C CYS A 32 11.48 0.68 -7.05
N MET A 33 10.44 0.13 -6.40
CA MET A 33 10.54 -1.13 -5.67
C MET A 33 10.85 -2.32 -6.59
N VAL A 34 10.21 -2.38 -7.76
CA VAL A 34 10.48 -3.43 -8.76
C VAL A 34 11.91 -3.32 -9.30
N ASP A 35 12.35 -2.10 -9.65
CA ASP A 35 13.71 -1.86 -10.13
C ASP A 35 14.75 -2.27 -9.08
N LEU A 36 14.53 -1.88 -7.82
CA LEU A 36 15.40 -2.25 -6.70
C LEU A 36 15.44 -3.76 -6.48
N HIS A 37 14.30 -4.44 -6.59
CA HIS A 37 14.20 -5.90 -6.49
C HIS A 37 14.97 -6.59 -7.62
N ASN A 38 14.86 -6.10 -8.85
CA ASN A 38 15.54 -6.67 -10.01
C ASN A 38 17.06 -6.48 -9.95
N VAL A 39 17.54 -5.37 -9.36
CA VAL A 39 18.97 -5.16 -9.08
C VAL A 39 19.48 -6.17 -8.05
N GLY A 40 18.65 -6.59 -7.10
CA GLY A 40 18.96 -7.68 -6.16
C GLY A 40 19.89 -7.31 -4.99
N THR A 41 20.62 -6.19 -5.08
CA THR A 41 21.58 -5.74 -4.05
C THR A 41 20.96 -5.63 -2.65
N PHE A 42 19.68 -5.30 -2.58
CA PHE A 42 18.94 -5.15 -1.33
C PHE A 42 18.03 -6.32 -1.00
N ASN A 43 17.98 -7.38 -1.81
CA ASN A 43 17.09 -8.50 -1.56
C ASN A 43 17.59 -9.34 -0.38
N VAL A 44 16.65 -9.85 0.40
CA VAL A 44 16.82 -10.91 1.40
C VAL A 44 15.70 -11.92 1.22
N ASP A 45 15.77 -13.06 1.91
CA ASP A 45 14.77 -14.13 1.80
C ASP A 45 13.33 -13.68 2.09
N THR A 46 13.15 -12.53 2.75
CA THR A 46 11.85 -11.98 3.18
C THR A 46 11.64 -10.53 2.72
N GLY A 47 12.08 -10.17 1.50
CA GLY A 47 11.95 -8.82 0.94
C GLY A 47 13.26 -8.05 0.87
N PHE A 48 13.41 -6.95 1.62
CA PHE A 48 14.54 -6.02 1.49
C PHE A 48 15.39 -5.85 2.77
N LYS A 49 16.69 -5.57 2.61
CA LYS A 49 17.62 -5.15 3.68
C LYS A 49 17.20 -3.82 4.31
N ALA A 50 17.47 -3.61 5.60
CA ALA A 50 17.01 -2.43 6.36
C ALA A 50 17.32 -1.04 5.74
N SER A 51 18.38 -0.92 4.93
CA SER A 51 18.78 0.34 4.28
C SER A 51 18.05 0.67 2.97
N TYR A 52 17.20 -0.23 2.46
CA TYR A 52 16.54 -0.07 1.16
C TYR A 52 15.66 1.20 1.07
N LEU A 53 15.08 1.64 2.19
CA LEU A 53 14.24 2.84 2.23
C LEU A 53 15.00 4.11 1.83
N ASN A 54 16.29 4.21 2.19
CA ASN A 54 17.11 5.36 1.81
C ASN A 54 17.43 5.35 0.32
N GLU A 55 17.54 4.16 -0.28
CA GLU A 55 17.74 4.04 -1.72
C GLU A 55 16.46 4.37 -2.48
N LEU A 56 15.30 3.89 -2.00
CA LEU A 56 14.00 4.29 -2.54
C LEU A 56 13.75 5.80 -2.43
N GLU A 57 14.18 6.47 -1.36
CA GLU A 57 14.12 7.92 -1.25
C GLU A 57 14.90 8.61 -2.39
N LYS A 58 16.14 8.17 -2.66
CA LYS A 58 16.96 8.73 -3.76
C LYS A 58 16.33 8.47 -5.13
N MET A 59 15.86 7.23 -5.37
CA MET A 59 15.21 6.87 -6.64
C MET A 59 13.95 7.70 -6.86
N LEU A 60 13.13 7.89 -5.82
CA LEU A 60 11.93 8.70 -5.90
C LEU A 60 12.20 10.19 -6.11
N GLU A 61 13.25 10.76 -5.51
CA GLU A 61 13.62 12.15 -5.77
C GLU A 61 14.08 12.35 -7.23
N ASN A 62 14.71 11.34 -7.84
CA ASN A 62 15.07 11.38 -9.26
C ASN A 62 13.85 11.31 -10.19
N VAL A 63 12.86 10.48 -9.86
CA VAL A 63 11.64 10.30 -10.68
C VAL A 63 10.62 11.42 -10.45
N LEU A 64 10.48 11.86 -9.20
CA LEU A 64 9.51 12.87 -8.76
C LEU A 64 10.23 13.95 -7.93
N PRO A 65 10.94 14.88 -8.59
CA PRO A 65 11.68 15.93 -7.90
C PRO A 65 10.74 16.84 -7.13
N ASN A 66 11.23 17.38 -6.01
CA ASN A 66 10.51 18.31 -5.13
C ASN A 66 9.31 17.69 -4.37
N THR A 67 9.19 16.36 -4.31
CA THR A 67 8.09 15.73 -3.54
C THR A 67 8.32 15.76 -2.03
N MET A 68 9.57 15.97 -1.59
CA MET A 68 10.01 15.94 -0.19
C MET A 68 9.59 14.65 0.54
N LEU A 69 9.48 13.53 -0.18
CA LEU A 69 9.13 12.23 0.40
C LEU A 69 10.35 11.68 1.13
N LYS A 70 10.22 11.46 2.44
CA LYS A 70 11.28 10.87 3.25
C LYS A 70 11.12 9.36 3.38
N ALA A 71 12.25 8.65 3.42
CA ALA A 71 12.36 7.23 3.72
C ALA A 71 11.47 6.86 4.91
N LYS A 72 11.59 7.66 5.99
CA LYS A 72 10.71 7.60 7.16
C LYS A 72 10.13 8.98 7.49
N PRO A 73 8.85 9.06 7.90
CA PRO A 73 7.87 7.97 7.93
C PRO A 73 7.16 7.75 6.59
N ASN A 74 7.38 8.60 5.56
CA ASN A 74 6.47 8.67 4.42
C ASN A 74 6.48 7.42 3.54
N ILE A 75 7.65 7.01 3.06
CA ILE A 75 7.81 5.86 2.16
C ILE A 75 7.52 4.56 2.92
N GLU A 76 8.10 4.38 4.11
CA GLU A 76 7.88 3.22 4.97
C GLU A 76 6.39 2.94 5.23
N LEU A 77 5.65 3.97 5.65
CA LEU A 77 4.21 3.80 5.93
C LEU A 77 3.44 3.44 4.65
N ARG A 78 3.83 3.98 3.50
CA ARG A 78 3.12 3.69 2.26
C ARG A 78 3.38 2.27 1.77
N ILE A 79 4.62 1.81 1.82
CA ILE A 79 4.97 0.42 1.49
C ILE A 79 4.21 -0.54 2.40
N ARG A 80 4.15 -0.26 3.71
CA ARG A 80 3.39 -1.09 4.66
C ARG A 80 1.91 -1.18 4.30
N LEU A 81 1.29 -0.07 3.87
CA LEU A 81 -0.10 -0.06 3.43
C LEU A 81 -0.28 -0.85 2.12
N LEU A 82 0.61 -0.67 1.14
CA LEU A 82 0.57 -1.41 -0.12
C LEU A 82 0.76 -2.91 0.09
N LYS A 83 1.73 -3.33 0.91
CA LYS A 83 1.96 -4.75 1.25
C LYS A 83 0.73 -5.34 1.96
N ARG A 84 0.11 -4.61 2.89
CA ARG A 84 -1.12 -5.06 3.56
C ARG A 84 -2.29 -5.21 2.58
N ASP A 85 -2.52 -4.21 1.73
CA ASP A 85 -3.60 -4.23 0.74
C ASP A 85 -3.36 -5.38 -0.27
N TRP A 86 -2.12 -5.56 -0.75
CA TRP A 86 -1.71 -6.70 -1.59
C TRP A 86 -1.94 -8.03 -0.89
N SER A 87 -1.57 -8.15 0.38
CA SER A 87 -1.73 -9.37 1.18
C SER A 87 -3.17 -9.86 1.20
N ILE A 88 -4.13 -8.93 1.37
CA ILE A 88 -5.57 -9.25 1.34
C ILE A 88 -5.97 -9.79 -0.03
N VAL A 89 -5.60 -9.08 -1.11
CA VAL A 89 -5.90 -9.49 -2.49
C VAL A 89 -5.26 -10.84 -2.83
N TYR A 90 -4.02 -11.05 -2.40
CA TYR A 90 -3.29 -12.30 -2.61
C TYR A 90 -3.97 -13.47 -1.92
N ASP A 91 -4.42 -13.32 -0.67
CA ASP A 91 -5.15 -14.37 0.04
C ASP A 91 -6.47 -14.70 -0.66
N MET A 92 -7.20 -13.70 -1.17
CA MET A 92 -8.42 -13.95 -1.94
C MET A 92 -8.16 -14.80 -3.18
N LEU A 93 -7.08 -14.53 -3.91
CA LEU A 93 -6.78 -15.19 -5.18
C LEU A 93 -6.04 -16.52 -5.04
N ASN A 94 -5.26 -16.70 -3.96
CA ASN A 94 -4.36 -17.85 -3.79
C ASN A 94 -4.60 -18.64 -2.50
N GLY A 95 -5.51 -18.17 -1.64
CA GLY A 95 -5.81 -18.80 -0.36
C GLY A 95 -6.52 -20.13 -0.51
N GLN A 96 -6.27 -21.02 0.45
CA GLN A 96 -6.92 -22.33 0.49
C GLN A 96 -8.43 -22.15 0.66
N ASN A 97 -9.23 -22.87 -0.15
CA ASN A 97 -10.70 -22.83 -0.17
C ASN A 97 -11.31 -21.51 -0.69
N ASN A 98 -10.53 -20.63 -1.34
CA ASN A 98 -11.03 -19.41 -1.96
C ASN A 98 -11.40 -19.61 -3.45
N SER A 99 -11.80 -20.83 -3.81
CA SER A 99 -12.29 -21.15 -5.15
C SER A 99 -13.52 -20.29 -5.49
N GLY A 100 -13.48 -19.56 -6.60
CA GLY A 100 -14.54 -18.66 -7.04
C GLY A 100 -14.12 -17.18 -7.09
N PHE A 101 -12.99 -16.82 -6.48
CA PHE A 101 -12.33 -15.56 -6.78
C PHE A 101 -11.49 -15.66 -8.05
N GLY A 102 -11.57 -14.61 -8.86
CA GLY A 102 -10.75 -14.40 -10.05
C GLY A 102 -10.21 -12.97 -10.10
N TRP A 103 -9.33 -12.74 -11.07
CA TRP A 103 -8.73 -11.44 -11.31
C TRP A 103 -9.19 -10.91 -12.67
N ASP A 104 -9.70 -9.68 -12.70
CA ASP A 104 -9.99 -8.97 -13.95
C ASP A 104 -8.76 -8.15 -14.34
N GLU A 105 -8.02 -8.65 -15.33
CA GLU A 105 -6.78 -8.03 -15.80
C GLU A 105 -6.99 -6.63 -16.40
N HIS A 106 -8.15 -6.36 -17.01
CA HIS A 106 -8.40 -5.06 -17.61
C HIS A 106 -8.75 -4.01 -16.54
N ARG A 107 -9.55 -4.39 -15.55
CA ARG A 107 -10.00 -3.50 -14.47
C ARG A 107 -9.05 -3.48 -13.27
N GLN A 108 -8.09 -4.40 -13.24
CA GLN A 108 -7.13 -4.61 -12.18
C GLN A 108 -7.82 -4.76 -10.81
N LEU A 109 -8.81 -5.65 -10.71
CA LEU A 109 -9.56 -5.88 -9.46
C LEU A 109 -10.04 -7.31 -9.32
N VAL A 110 -10.38 -7.69 -8.09
CA VAL A 110 -10.90 -9.02 -7.76
C VAL A 110 -12.36 -9.14 -8.18
N VAL A 111 -12.68 -10.22 -8.89
CA VAL A 111 -14.03 -10.55 -9.35
C VAL A 111 -14.47 -11.89 -8.75
N ALA A 112 -15.74 -11.98 -8.39
CA ALA A 112 -16.39 -13.22 -7.95
C ALA A 112 -17.91 -13.01 -7.96
N GLU A 113 -18.67 -14.10 -7.84
CA GLU A 113 -20.11 -14.02 -7.60
C GLU A 113 -20.43 -13.39 -6.24
N ASP A 114 -21.60 -12.77 -6.14
CA ASP A 114 -22.06 -12.15 -4.90
C ASP A 114 -22.10 -13.13 -3.72
N ALA A 115 -22.48 -14.39 -3.98
CA ALA A 115 -22.49 -15.43 -2.96
C ALA A 115 -21.09 -15.72 -2.39
N VAL A 116 -20.06 -15.76 -3.26
CA VAL A 116 -18.66 -15.97 -2.87
C VAL A 116 -18.17 -14.78 -2.04
N TRP A 117 -18.42 -13.55 -2.49
CA TRP A 117 -18.11 -12.35 -1.72
C TRP A 117 -18.80 -12.34 -0.35
N ASN A 118 -20.11 -12.56 -0.30
CA ASN A 118 -20.87 -12.51 0.94
C ASN A 118 -20.40 -13.58 1.94
N SER A 119 -20.06 -14.78 1.45
CA SER A 119 -19.50 -15.84 2.29
C SER A 119 -18.14 -15.46 2.87
N TYR A 120 -17.21 -15.00 2.01
CA TYR A 120 -15.84 -14.66 2.40
C TYR A 120 -15.77 -13.49 3.39
N LEU A 121 -16.64 -12.49 3.21
CA LEU A 121 -16.68 -11.29 4.06
C LEU A 121 -17.21 -11.55 5.48
N ASN A 122 -17.79 -12.72 5.76
CA ASN A 122 -18.20 -13.08 7.11
C ASN A 122 -17.00 -13.19 8.06
N SER A 123 -15.85 -13.67 7.56
CA SER A 123 -14.60 -13.79 8.32
C SER A 123 -13.51 -12.79 7.93
N HIS A 124 -13.59 -12.16 6.74
CA HIS A 124 -12.55 -11.25 6.22
C HIS A 124 -13.12 -9.88 5.85
N LYS A 125 -13.59 -9.12 6.84
CA LYS A 125 -14.31 -7.84 6.61
C LYS A 125 -13.45 -6.80 5.90
N GLU A 126 -12.14 -6.81 6.13
CA GLU A 126 -11.15 -5.93 5.51
C GLU A 126 -11.06 -6.08 3.98
N ALA A 127 -11.46 -7.24 3.44
CA ALA A 127 -11.48 -7.50 2.01
C ALA A 127 -12.61 -6.78 1.27
N GLY A 128 -13.65 -6.33 1.98
CA GLY A 128 -14.83 -5.71 1.37
C GLY A 128 -14.51 -4.48 0.51
N GLN A 129 -13.43 -3.77 0.84
CA GLN A 129 -12.96 -2.63 0.05
C GLN A 129 -12.55 -3.02 -1.38
N PHE A 130 -12.12 -4.26 -1.63
CA PHE A 130 -11.62 -4.71 -2.94
C PHE A 130 -12.71 -5.20 -3.89
N ARG A 131 -13.97 -5.25 -3.45
CA ARG A 131 -15.10 -5.65 -4.31
C ARG A 131 -15.30 -4.72 -5.50
N HIS A 132 -14.97 -3.44 -5.33
CA HIS A 132 -15.13 -2.42 -6.37
C HIS A 132 -13.90 -1.52 -6.55
N ARG A 133 -12.79 -1.84 -5.86
CA ARG A 133 -11.58 -1.02 -5.87
C ARG A 133 -10.50 -1.68 -6.71
N SER A 134 -10.02 -0.98 -7.72
CA SER A 134 -8.83 -1.38 -8.46
C SER A 134 -7.58 -1.37 -7.60
N PHE A 135 -6.72 -2.36 -7.83
CA PHE A 135 -5.42 -2.53 -7.22
C PHE A 135 -4.37 -2.84 -8.30
N PRO A 136 -3.94 -1.83 -9.07
CA PRO A 136 -3.08 -2.00 -10.26
C PRO A 136 -1.61 -2.35 -9.94
N TYR A 137 -1.33 -2.73 -8.70
CA TYR A 137 0.01 -3.06 -8.20
C TYR A 137 0.13 -4.54 -7.85
N TYR A 138 -0.90 -5.35 -8.14
CA TYR A 138 -0.99 -6.74 -7.71
C TYR A 138 0.20 -7.56 -8.21
N ASP A 139 0.49 -7.54 -9.51
CA ASP A 139 1.54 -8.36 -10.12
C ASP A 139 2.93 -7.94 -9.66
N GLN A 140 3.19 -6.63 -9.60
CA GLN A 140 4.48 -6.09 -9.18
C GLN A 140 4.78 -6.47 -7.73
N LEU A 141 3.79 -6.36 -6.84
CA LEU A 141 3.96 -6.73 -5.44
C LEU A 141 4.00 -8.24 -5.25
N THR A 142 3.31 -9.01 -6.09
CA THR A 142 3.39 -10.48 -6.12
C THR A 142 4.80 -10.93 -6.48
N ALA A 143 5.44 -10.32 -7.48
CA ALA A 143 6.81 -10.62 -7.87
C ALA A 143 7.83 -10.38 -6.74
N ILE A 144 7.57 -9.42 -5.85
CA ILE A 144 8.46 -9.07 -4.73
C ILE A 144 8.19 -9.95 -3.50
N TYR A 145 6.92 -10.20 -3.16
CA TYR A 145 6.54 -10.73 -1.84
C TYR A 145 5.92 -12.14 -1.83
N ALA A 146 5.55 -12.72 -2.98
CA ALA A 146 4.86 -14.01 -2.99
C ALA A 146 5.70 -15.15 -2.38
N ARG A 147 7.02 -15.11 -2.57
CA ARG A 147 7.96 -16.11 -2.02
C ARG A 147 7.90 -16.15 -0.49
N ASP A 148 7.81 -14.99 0.16
CA ASP A 148 7.73 -14.87 1.62
C ASP A 148 6.52 -15.65 2.15
N ARG A 149 5.38 -15.49 1.47
CA ARG A 149 4.10 -16.11 1.83
C ARG A 149 4.11 -17.63 1.66
N ALA A 150 4.75 -18.12 0.59
CA ALA A 150 4.87 -19.56 0.35
C ALA A 150 5.70 -20.28 1.42
N THR A 151 6.63 -19.58 2.08
CA THR A 151 7.48 -20.15 3.14
C THR A 151 6.85 -20.09 4.54
N GLY A 152 5.65 -19.53 4.69
CA GLY A 152 4.93 -19.45 5.97
C GLY A 152 5.58 -18.54 7.02
N LYS A 153 6.52 -17.66 6.62
CA LYS A 153 7.28 -16.80 7.54
C LYS A 153 6.55 -15.55 8.03
N ASP A 154 5.34 -15.30 7.52
CA ASP A 154 4.48 -14.16 7.90
C ASP A 154 3.18 -14.62 8.60
N ALA A 155 3.15 -15.83 9.21
CA ALA A 155 2.02 -16.36 10.00
C ALA A 155 2.18 -16.10 11.52
#